data_AF-A0A0N0D126-F1
#
_entry.id   AF-A0A0N0D126-F1
#
_cell.length_a   1.000
_cell.length_b   1.000
_cell.length_c   1.000
_cell.angle_alpha   90.00
_cell.angle_beta   90.00
_cell.angle_gamma   90.00
#
_symmetry.space_group_name_H-M   'P 1'
#
loop_
_entity.id
_entity.type
_entity.pdbx_description
1 polymer ?
#
loop_
_entity_poly.entity_id
_entity_poly.type
_entity_poly.pdbx_seq_one_letter_code
_entity_poly.pdbx_strand_id
1 'polypeptide(L)'
;MAKIVVIDGLARSGTTLLTSFLHTQKSYAAFRGAFHEPQACLNLSWPHEYTRLPLLDSSEKLKLNCFQLKERTLNAIKKHNQTGKMNINEWGSLPIENCKNVNELDLFYQKLAEKLSVNVLCFRWNQGLPYIFKWLRNPNHYWICIIRNPMDRALSSLKTHQWSFEDSLHNSVHYYTMMSNLTNTKKVIFTYYEDIVKNPRNELIKITQKLGISLPEIELVHLKGQDEKIFRPERSDNIEKYGDHRKGDVFTGFYQDSINRYLHEMQHTTIEKYIKSLSHITVLKKYFANYNVQNKHYPNNEKPEKLEKLEKLEIPEIPEILQIHNLEEINNGMDKKHYIYNNVQFLTNSFKARRLIVIFHGTRANMKMPIFRGYNYFFKDAVVISISDPVCELYPELKKCWFLDTHKINVSKIVIDIVSFIKQRCGCNDILFSSNCSGALFALKLACILNENLLIANPHLVLNTTSHWTKESIEAGYRMPLKEDEIRSGKRVPILNEKVKQDPDNFFLYPFDLDAIEITKIFGLPKKIFAITHKNDYTREGMERISHYISSNNLSNNNYKFIYHNTPTDSPHHTPFPPNLSLFDFLKNYDSLWNN
;
A
#
# COMPACT_ATOMS: atom_id res chain seq x y z
N MET A 1 25.12 6.11 33.54
CA MET A 1 23.90 5.70 32.81
C MET A 1 24.23 5.54 31.34
N ALA A 2 23.68 4.50 30.72
CA ALA A 2 23.87 4.27 29.29
C ALA A 2 23.03 5.24 28.45
N LYS A 3 23.48 5.52 27.24
CA LYS A 3 22.70 6.23 26.22
C LYS A 3 21.79 5.23 25.52
N ILE A 4 20.49 5.50 25.49
CA ILE A 4 19.50 4.65 24.82
C ILE A 4 19.13 5.31 23.50
N VAL A 5 19.33 4.62 22.39
CA VAL A 5 19.33 5.24 21.06
C VAL A 5 18.37 4.50 20.15
N VAL A 6 17.45 5.22 19.49
CA VAL A 6 16.71 4.67 18.36
C VAL A 6 17.43 5.01 17.06
N ILE A 7 17.58 4.03 16.18
CA ILE A 7 18.06 4.21 14.81
C ILE A 7 16.86 4.04 13.89
N ASP A 8 16.44 5.12 13.23
CA ASP A 8 15.24 5.13 12.40
C ASP A 8 15.49 5.75 11.02
N GLY A 9 14.64 5.39 10.07
CA GLY A 9 14.66 5.93 8.71
C GLY A 9 13.70 5.19 7.79
N LEU A 10 13.45 5.76 6.62
CA LEU A 10 12.65 5.11 5.57
C LEU A 10 13.37 3.95 4.90
N ALA A 11 14.69 4.05 4.76
CA ALA A 11 15.50 3.08 4.02
C ALA A 11 16.09 2.02 4.96
N ARG A 12 15.63 0.78 4.78
CA ARG A 12 16.07 -0.37 5.59
C ARG A 12 17.58 -0.62 5.54
N SER A 13 18.17 -0.51 4.36
CA SER A 13 19.61 -0.73 4.13
C SER A 13 20.49 0.21 4.96
N GLY A 14 20.13 1.50 5.04
CA GLY A 14 20.86 2.45 5.87
C GLY A 14 20.74 2.16 7.36
N THR A 15 19.53 1.87 7.85
CA THR A 15 19.31 1.55 9.26
C THR A 15 19.96 0.23 9.66
N THR A 16 19.92 -0.79 8.79
CA THR A 16 20.61 -2.06 9.04
C THR A 16 22.14 -1.89 9.06
N LEU A 17 22.72 -1.17 8.09
CA LEU A 17 24.17 -0.92 8.05
C LEU A 17 24.64 -0.19 9.30
N LEU A 18 23.98 0.92 9.68
CA LEU A 18 24.39 1.68 10.87
C LEU A 18 24.20 0.88 12.16
N THR A 19 23.16 0.04 12.24
CA THR A 19 22.93 -0.83 13.41
C THR A 19 24.10 -1.81 13.59
N SER A 20 24.50 -2.51 12.53
CA SER A 20 25.66 -3.39 12.58
C SER A 20 26.95 -2.63 12.83
N PHE A 21 27.10 -1.45 12.22
CA PHE A 21 28.27 -0.62 12.40
C PHE A 21 28.44 -0.17 13.87
N LEU A 22 27.37 0.28 14.51
CA LEU A 22 27.37 0.64 15.94
C LEU A 22 27.56 -0.59 16.84
N HIS A 23 26.89 -1.70 16.54
CA HIS A 23 27.00 -2.93 17.34
C HIS A 23 28.42 -3.50 17.40
N THR A 24 29.21 -3.26 16.34
CA THR A 24 30.60 -3.72 16.26
C THR A 24 31.51 -2.99 17.25
N GLN A 25 31.14 -1.78 17.67
CA GLN A 25 32.00 -0.95 18.51
C GLN A 25 32.01 -1.43 19.96
N LYS A 26 33.16 -1.28 20.63
CA LYS A 26 33.31 -1.63 22.04
C LYS A 26 32.33 -0.83 22.89
N SER A 27 31.66 -1.51 23.83
CA SER A 27 30.64 -0.93 24.74
C SER A 27 29.35 -0.47 24.06
N TYR A 28 29.03 -1.00 22.87
CA TYR A 28 27.74 -0.81 22.19
C TYR A 28 27.01 -2.15 22.08
N ALA A 29 25.68 -2.12 22.17
CA ALA A 29 24.80 -3.20 21.73
C ALA A 29 23.70 -2.59 20.87
N ALA A 30 23.43 -3.18 19.70
CA ALA A 30 22.36 -2.70 18.84
C ALA A 30 21.48 -3.86 18.38
N PHE A 31 20.18 -3.74 18.60
CA PHE A 31 19.20 -4.77 18.25
C PHE A 31 18.26 -4.27 17.18
N ARG A 32 17.64 -5.19 16.43
CA ARG A 32 16.76 -4.83 15.33
C ARG A 32 15.38 -5.43 15.46
N GLY A 33 14.37 -4.57 15.45
CA GLY A 33 12.97 -4.98 15.63
C GLY A 33 12.66 -5.53 17.03
N ALA A 34 13.63 -5.54 17.94
CA ALA A 34 13.43 -5.68 19.37
C ALA A 34 12.98 -4.33 19.95
N PHE A 35 12.12 -4.37 20.97
CA PHE A 35 11.62 -3.17 21.67
C PHE A 35 11.12 -2.11 20.70
N HIS A 36 10.06 -2.44 19.96
CA HIS A 36 9.45 -1.55 18.97
C HIS A 36 8.08 -1.09 19.48
N GLU A 37 8.06 -0.17 20.44
CA GLU A 37 6.84 0.34 21.09
C GLU A 37 5.76 0.79 20.12
N PRO A 38 6.05 1.45 18.98
CA PRO A 38 5.00 1.79 18.01
C PRO A 38 4.16 0.58 17.57
N GLN A 39 4.78 -0.58 17.47
CA GLN A 39 4.13 -1.84 17.08
C GLN A 39 3.30 -2.44 18.23
N ALA A 40 3.67 -2.17 19.48
CA ALA A 40 2.92 -2.59 20.67
C ALA A 40 1.83 -1.59 21.09
N CYS A 41 1.85 -0.37 20.55
CA CYS A 41 0.83 0.66 20.77
C CYS A 41 -0.29 0.63 19.73
N LEU A 42 -0.01 0.19 18.49
CA LEU A 42 -0.95 0.26 17.38
C LEU A 42 -1.06 -1.05 16.60
N ASN A 43 -2.30 -1.41 16.22
CA ASN A 43 -2.58 -2.44 15.23
C ASN A 43 -2.60 -1.85 13.81
N LEU A 44 -1.53 -1.17 13.43
CA LEU A 44 -1.35 -0.68 12.06
C LEU A 44 -0.59 -1.69 11.19
N SER A 45 -0.93 -1.69 9.92
CA SER A 45 -0.22 -2.38 8.84
C SER A 45 1.11 -1.69 8.54
N TRP A 46 2.19 -2.39 8.85
CA TRP A 46 3.52 -1.98 8.41
C TRP A 46 3.67 -2.27 6.91
N PRO A 47 4.29 -1.37 6.11
CA PRO A 47 4.92 -0.09 6.51
C PRO A 47 4.12 1.18 6.24
N HIS A 48 3.09 1.15 5.40
CA HIS A 48 2.45 2.37 4.85
C HIS A 48 1.82 3.24 5.93
N GLU A 49 1.06 2.63 6.85
CA GLU A 49 0.30 3.41 7.84
C GLU A 49 1.24 4.14 8.81
N TYR A 50 2.36 3.54 9.20
CA TYR A 50 3.33 4.17 10.11
C TYR A 50 4.02 5.38 9.47
N THR A 51 4.37 5.31 8.18
CA THR A 51 5.05 6.41 7.50
C THR A 51 4.22 7.66 7.34
N ARG A 52 2.89 7.56 7.49
CA ARG A 52 1.93 8.64 7.21
C ARG A 52 1.30 9.21 8.48
N LEU A 53 1.61 8.64 9.65
CA LEU A 53 1.15 9.23 10.90
C LEU A 53 1.81 10.59 11.12
N PRO A 54 1.10 11.55 11.71
CA PRO A 54 1.71 12.78 12.21
C PRO A 54 2.63 12.46 13.41
N LEU A 55 3.47 13.43 13.80
CA LEU A 55 4.20 13.35 15.06
C LEU A 55 3.20 13.37 16.22
N LEU A 56 3.31 12.40 17.12
CA LEU A 56 2.48 12.31 18.32
C LEU A 56 2.96 13.33 19.35
N ASP A 57 2.02 14.07 19.94
CA ASP A 57 2.34 15.07 20.95
C ASP A 57 2.92 14.40 22.21
N SER A 58 3.90 15.03 22.85
CA SER A 58 4.53 14.54 24.08
C SER A 58 3.56 14.30 25.26
N SER A 59 2.39 14.94 25.28
CA SER A 59 1.35 14.86 26.30
C SER A 59 0.38 13.66 26.14
N GLU A 60 0.21 13.13 24.92
CA GLU A 60 -0.72 12.01 24.67
C GLU A 60 -0.42 10.76 25.53
N LYS A 61 -1.43 10.15 26.16
CA LYS A 61 -1.19 8.90 26.91
C LYS A 61 -0.96 7.74 25.93
N LEU A 62 0.24 7.18 25.94
CA LEU A 62 0.53 5.93 25.21
C LEU A 62 -0.08 4.74 25.95
N LYS A 63 -1.00 4.02 25.31
CA LYS A 63 -1.47 2.72 25.78
C LYS A 63 -0.50 1.64 25.28
N LEU A 64 0.57 1.43 26.03
CA LEU A 64 1.55 0.40 25.71
C LEU A 64 1.09 -0.97 26.22
N ASN A 65 1.01 -1.96 25.33
CA ASN A 65 0.82 -3.36 25.74
C ASN A 65 2.18 -4.03 25.96
N CYS A 66 2.68 -4.04 27.20
CA CYS A 66 4.00 -4.58 27.53
C CYS A 66 4.11 -6.09 27.36
N PHE A 67 3.01 -6.84 27.50
CA PHE A 67 2.97 -8.26 27.17
C PHE A 67 3.24 -8.47 25.67
N GLN A 68 2.51 -7.74 24.82
CA GLN A 68 2.69 -7.77 23.38
C GLN A 68 4.10 -7.28 22.97
N LEU A 69 4.64 -6.27 23.67
CA LEU A 69 6.01 -5.79 23.45
C LEU A 69 7.03 -6.91 23.72
N LYS A 70 6.88 -7.66 24.81
CA LYS A 70 7.73 -8.81 25.15
C LYS A 70 7.65 -9.88 24.07
N GLU A 71 6.44 -10.31 23.70
CA GLU A 71 6.25 -11.35 22.68
C GLU A 71 6.88 -10.95 21.34
N ARG A 72 6.63 -9.72 20.87
CA ARG A 72 7.22 -9.22 19.62
C ARG A 72 8.74 -9.13 19.70
N THR A 73 9.28 -8.73 20.85
CA THR A 73 10.73 -8.67 21.08
C THR A 73 11.36 -10.05 21.02
N LEU A 74 10.82 -11.04 21.74
CA LEU A 74 11.34 -12.41 21.71
C LEU A 74 11.23 -13.04 20.32
N ASN A 75 10.13 -12.79 19.62
CA ASN A 75 9.95 -13.24 18.24
C ASN A 75 10.98 -12.61 17.30
N ALA A 76 11.27 -11.32 17.43
CA ALA A 76 12.29 -10.64 16.63
C ALA A 76 13.69 -11.21 16.92
N ILE A 77 14.04 -11.36 18.20
CA ILE A 77 15.32 -11.93 18.63
C ILE A 77 15.50 -13.34 18.08
N LYS A 78 14.50 -14.22 18.23
CA LYS A 78 14.54 -15.59 17.72
C LYS A 78 14.64 -15.64 16.20
N LYS A 79 13.78 -14.89 15.50
CA LYS A 79 13.71 -14.88 14.03
C LYS A 79 15.01 -14.41 13.38
N HIS A 80 15.70 -13.49 14.02
CA HIS A 80 16.91 -12.86 13.49
C HIS A 80 18.19 -13.33 14.20
N ASN A 81 18.09 -14.31 15.11
CA ASN A 81 19.17 -14.81 15.95
C ASN A 81 19.95 -13.70 16.69
N GLN A 82 19.27 -12.68 17.19
CA GLN A 82 19.88 -11.46 17.75
C GLN A 82 20.14 -11.57 19.24
N THR A 83 20.75 -12.67 19.64
CA THR A 83 20.91 -13.01 21.05
C THR A 83 22.00 -12.15 21.72
N GLY A 84 22.96 -11.64 20.93
CA GLY A 84 24.10 -10.89 21.44
C GLY A 84 24.86 -11.72 22.48
N LYS A 85 25.16 -11.11 23.63
CA LYS A 85 25.82 -11.78 24.77
C LYS A 85 24.91 -12.64 25.65
N MET A 86 23.59 -12.59 25.44
CA MET A 86 22.61 -13.35 26.21
C MET A 86 22.09 -14.52 25.38
N ASN A 87 21.59 -15.58 26.00
CA ASN A 87 20.85 -16.64 25.31
C ASN A 87 19.33 -16.36 25.29
N ILE A 88 18.57 -17.15 24.53
CA ILE A 88 17.12 -16.92 24.36
C ILE A 88 16.32 -17.06 25.67
N ASN A 89 16.76 -17.92 26.59
CA ASN A 89 16.10 -18.10 27.88
C ASN A 89 16.33 -16.88 28.79
N GLU A 90 17.54 -16.32 28.76
CA GLU A 90 17.87 -15.08 29.48
C GLU A 90 17.12 -13.87 28.93
N TRP A 91 16.84 -13.84 27.61
CA TRP A 91 15.94 -12.87 27.01
C TRP A 91 14.50 -13.08 27.48
N GLY A 92 14.04 -14.33 27.51
CA GLY A 92 12.68 -14.72 27.97
C GLY A 92 12.39 -14.36 29.43
N SER A 93 13.42 -14.35 30.29
CA SER A 93 13.29 -14.02 31.71
C SER A 93 13.28 -12.52 32.01
N LEU A 94 13.47 -11.66 31.00
CA LEU A 94 13.40 -10.22 31.20
C LEU A 94 11.96 -9.78 31.58
N PRO A 95 11.79 -8.97 32.65
CA PRO A 95 10.47 -8.60 33.18
C PRO A 95 9.83 -7.42 32.45
N ILE A 96 9.82 -7.46 31.10
CA ILE A 96 9.28 -6.38 30.26
C ILE A 96 7.78 -6.22 30.51
N GLU A 97 7.06 -7.33 30.67
CA GLU A 97 5.62 -7.40 30.91
C GLU A 97 5.20 -6.72 32.22
N ASN A 98 6.13 -6.55 33.16
CA ASN A 98 5.87 -5.90 34.44
C ASN A 98 5.87 -4.36 34.34
N CYS A 99 6.32 -3.79 33.21
CA CYS A 99 6.33 -2.35 33.01
C CYS A 99 4.88 -1.85 32.82
N LYS A 100 4.45 -0.89 33.63
CA LYS A 100 3.09 -0.33 33.59
C LYS A 100 3.01 0.98 32.81
N ASN A 101 4.14 1.63 32.61
CA ASN A 101 4.24 2.93 31.97
C ASN A 101 5.62 3.09 31.31
N VAL A 102 5.78 4.16 30.54
CA VAL A 102 6.99 4.39 29.76
C VAL A 102 8.21 4.69 30.65
N ASN A 103 8.03 5.24 31.86
CA ASN A 103 9.15 5.51 32.79
C ASN A 103 9.73 4.21 33.35
N GLU A 104 8.88 3.22 33.66
CA GLU A 104 9.34 1.88 34.05
C GLU A 104 10.09 1.19 32.90
N LEU A 105 9.67 1.43 31.65
CA LEU A 105 10.35 0.94 30.46
C LEU A 105 11.73 1.60 30.27
N ASP A 106 11.87 2.91 30.54
CA ASP A 106 13.17 3.58 30.53
C ASP A 106 14.14 2.98 31.55
N LEU A 107 13.65 2.70 32.77
CA LEU A 107 14.44 2.05 33.81
C LEU A 107 14.84 0.63 33.40
N PHE A 108 13.92 -0.09 32.76
CA PHE A 108 14.22 -1.40 32.18
C PHE A 108 15.35 -1.31 31.15
N TYR A 109 15.36 -0.33 30.25
CA TYR A 109 16.45 -0.17 29.27
C TYR A 109 17.80 0.11 29.93
N GLN A 110 17.84 0.90 31.00
CA GLN A 110 19.08 1.13 31.76
C GLN A 110 19.59 -0.16 32.40
N LYS A 111 18.71 -0.96 33.03
CA LYS A 111 19.07 -2.27 33.59
C LYS A 111 19.54 -3.26 32.51
N LEU A 112 18.92 -3.24 31.34
CA LEU A 112 19.35 -4.06 30.21
C LEU A 112 20.74 -3.64 29.71
N ALA A 113 21.02 -2.34 29.59
CA ALA A 113 22.33 -1.85 29.22
C ALA A 113 23.43 -2.22 30.23
N GLU A 114 23.11 -2.14 31.53
CA GLU A 114 23.98 -2.59 32.61
C GLU A 114 24.27 -4.10 32.52
N LYS A 115 23.22 -4.92 32.35
CA LYS A 115 23.35 -6.38 32.18
C LYS A 115 24.21 -6.77 30.98
N LEU A 116 24.14 -6.01 29.89
CA LEU A 116 24.96 -6.21 28.69
C LEU A 116 26.38 -5.60 28.81
N SER A 117 26.61 -4.83 29.88
CA SER A 117 27.82 -4.06 30.14
C SER A 117 28.17 -3.12 28.97
N VAL A 118 27.19 -2.31 28.55
CA VAL A 118 27.32 -1.36 27.44
C VAL A 118 27.03 0.08 27.87
N ASN A 119 27.73 1.02 27.24
CA ASN A 119 27.51 2.46 27.42
C ASN A 119 26.43 2.99 26.47
N VAL A 120 26.19 2.26 25.36
CA VAL A 120 25.14 2.59 24.38
C VAL A 120 24.32 1.36 24.08
N LEU A 121 23.01 1.51 24.24
CA LEU A 121 22.02 0.53 23.84
C LEU A 121 21.20 1.09 22.70
N CYS A 122 21.26 0.46 21.53
CA CYS A 122 20.58 0.91 20.32
C CYS A 122 19.42 -0.03 19.94
N PHE A 123 18.34 0.55 19.45
CA PHE A 123 17.22 -0.16 18.85
C PHE A 123 16.97 0.35 17.44
N ARG A 124 17.02 -0.55 16.46
CA ARG A 124 16.68 -0.23 15.07
C ARG A 124 15.18 -0.31 14.88
N TRP A 125 14.57 0.84 14.64
CA TRP A 125 13.18 0.96 14.24
C TRP A 125 13.10 1.23 12.73
N ASN A 126 11.94 0.93 12.14
CA ASN A 126 11.65 1.35 10.78
C ASN A 126 10.36 2.14 10.82
N GLN A 127 10.47 3.43 10.53
CA GLN A 127 9.36 4.37 10.41
C GLN A 127 8.70 4.64 11.76
N GLY A 128 9.52 4.70 12.82
CA GLY A 128 9.10 4.99 14.19
C GLY A 128 8.96 6.49 14.51
N LEU A 129 9.36 7.37 13.58
CA LEU A 129 9.42 8.82 13.76
C LEU A 129 8.19 9.48 14.42
N PRO A 130 6.94 9.06 14.14
CA PRO A 130 5.76 9.56 14.85
C PRO A 130 5.88 9.55 16.39
N TYR A 131 6.67 8.64 16.96
CA TYR A 131 6.84 8.44 18.39
C TYR A 131 8.04 9.17 18.99
N ILE A 132 8.75 9.98 18.21
CA ILE A 132 10.04 10.54 18.62
C ILE A 132 9.96 11.35 19.92
N PHE A 133 8.94 12.19 20.10
CA PHE A 133 8.82 13.01 21.31
C PHE A 133 8.50 12.20 22.56
N LYS A 134 7.82 11.06 22.40
CA LYS A 134 7.64 10.10 23.49
C LYS A 134 8.98 9.52 23.90
N TRP A 135 9.80 9.13 22.94
CA TRP A 135 11.13 8.58 23.22
C TRP A 135 12.08 9.61 23.85
N LEU A 136 12.13 10.81 23.29
CA LEU A 136 13.06 11.88 23.68
C LEU A 136 12.67 12.62 24.96
N ARG A 137 11.63 12.21 25.69
CA ARG A 137 11.33 12.80 27.01
C ARG A 137 12.45 12.56 28.04
N ASN A 138 13.19 11.45 27.90
CA ASN A 138 14.29 11.10 28.80
C ASN A 138 15.61 11.78 28.37
N PRO A 139 16.41 12.36 29.28
CA PRO A 139 17.66 13.05 28.95
C PRO A 139 18.76 12.12 28.38
N ASN A 140 18.70 10.81 28.66
CA ASN A 140 19.65 9.84 28.13
C ASN A 140 19.18 9.14 26.84
N HIS A 141 18.03 9.55 26.30
CA HIS A 141 17.47 8.99 25.08
C HIS A 141 17.80 9.86 23.87
N TYR A 142 18.23 9.21 22.79
CA TYR A 142 18.65 9.85 21.54
C TYR A 142 17.95 9.19 20.36
N TRP A 143 17.90 9.91 19.25
CA TRP A 143 17.30 9.43 18.01
C TRP A 143 18.23 9.72 16.84
N ILE A 144 18.60 8.70 16.09
CA ILE A 144 19.40 8.82 14.87
C ILE A 144 18.46 8.68 13.67
N CYS A 145 18.33 9.76 12.91
CA CYS A 145 17.59 9.83 11.66
C CYS A 145 18.54 9.55 10.50
N ILE A 146 18.37 8.40 9.84
CA ILE A 146 19.11 8.06 8.64
C ILE A 146 18.34 8.53 7.41
N ILE A 147 18.98 9.40 6.66
CA ILE A 147 18.46 9.95 5.41
C ILE A 147 19.16 9.22 4.26
N ARG A 148 18.41 8.73 3.28
CA ARG A 148 18.94 8.17 2.03
C ARG A 148 18.39 8.96 0.85
N ASN A 149 19.13 9.01 -0.27
CA ASN A 149 18.59 9.58 -1.50
C ASN A 149 17.19 8.98 -1.78
N PRO A 150 16.13 9.81 -1.88
CA PRO A 150 14.76 9.34 -1.98
C PRO A 150 14.51 8.51 -3.25
N MET A 151 15.26 8.75 -4.33
CA MET A 151 15.12 8.03 -5.59
C MET A 151 15.77 6.64 -5.53
N ASP A 152 16.97 6.51 -4.97
CA ASP A 152 17.59 5.20 -4.70
C ASP A 152 16.75 4.37 -3.74
N ARG A 153 16.18 5.03 -2.73
CA ARG A 153 15.25 4.40 -1.79
C ARG A 153 13.97 3.92 -2.49
N ALA A 154 13.45 4.67 -3.46
CA ALA A 154 12.28 4.29 -4.23
C ALA A 154 12.56 3.06 -5.12
N LEU A 155 13.71 3.01 -5.80
CA LEU A 155 14.16 1.81 -6.52
C LEU A 155 14.27 0.58 -5.62
N SER A 156 14.91 0.74 -4.46
CA SER A 156 15.00 -0.35 -3.48
C SER A 156 13.62 -0.81 -3.03
N SER A 157 12.65 0.10 -2.89
CA SER A 157 11.29 -0.23 -2.46
C SER A 157 10.48 -0.90 -3.56
N LEU A 158 10.66 -0.49 -4.81
CA LEU A 158 10.09 -1.18 -5.97
C LEU A 158 10.59 -2.62 -6.04
N LYS A 159 11.91 -2.84 -5.97
CA LYS A 159 12.49 -4.20 -6.02
C LYS A 159 12.07 -5.07 -4.84
N THR A 160 12.08 -4.52 -3.62
CA THR A 160 11.87 -5.32 -2.39
C THR A 160 10.40 -5.50 -2.01
N HIS A 161 9.57 -4.51 -2.30
CA HIS A 161 8.19 -4.48 -1.83
C HIS A 161 7.17 -4.23 -2.94
N GLN A 162 7.62 -4.14 -4.20
CA GLN A 162 6.78 -3.85 -5.37
C GLN A 162 6.02 -2.52 -5.24
N TRP A 163 6.60 -1.53 -4.53
CA TRP A 163 5.97 -0.22 -4.41
C TRP A 163 6.15 0.58 -5.67
N SER A 164 5.07 1.20 -6.12
CA SER A 164 5.15 2.19 -7.18
C SER A 164 6.08 3.34 -6.78
N PHE A 165 6.65 4.01 -7.77
CA PHE A 165 7.39 5.25 -7.52
C PHE A 165 6.49 6.33 -6.93
N GLU A 166 5.19 6.31 -7.20
CA GLU A 166 4.23 7.27 -6.62
C GLU A 166 4.05 7.06 -5.12
N ASP A 167 3.79 5.82 -4.70
CA ASP A 167 3.67 5.47 -3.28
C ASP A 167 4.96 5.79 -2.53
N SER A 168 6.09 5.52 -3.18
CA SER A 168 7.40 5.82 -2.62
C SER A 168 7.65 7.32 -2.49
N LEU A 169 7.19 8.13 -3.43
CA LEU A 169 7.30 9.58 -3.39
C LEU A 169 6.46 10.15 -2.26
N HIS A 170 5.18 9.74 -2.19
CA HIS A 170 4.25 10.19 -1.16
C HIS A 170 4.78 9.90 0.26
N ASN A 171 5.26 8.68 0.51
CA ASN A 171 5.84 8.33 1.81
C ASN A 171 7.12 9.14 2.11
N SER A 172 7.91 9.48 1.08
CA SER A 172 9.13 10.28 1.23
C SER A 172 8.81 11.73 1.57
N VAL A 173 7.84 12.35 0.88
CA VAL A 173 7.38 13.73 1.16
C VAL A 173 6.99 13.85 2.63
N HIS A 174 6.06 13.00 3.08
CA HIS A 174 5.54 13.08 4.45
C HIS A 174 6.63 12.88 5.51
N TYR A 175 7.38 11.80 5.39
CA TYR A 175 8.35 11.41 6.41
C TYR A 175 9.56 12.37 6.48
N TYR A 176 10.07 12.84 5.35
CA TYR A 176 11.18 13.81 5.36
C TYR A 176 10.74 15.23 5.73
N THR A 177 9.47 15.57 5.53
CA THR A 177 8.89 16.80 6.09
C THR A 177 8.88 16.75 7.62
N MET A 178 8.41 15.63 8.21
CA MET A 178 8.50 15.44 9.66
C MET A 178 9.94 15.51 10.18
N MET A 179 10.91 14.90 9.48
CA MET A 179 12.32 15.01 9.83
C MET A 179 12.84 16.44 9.80
N SER A 180 12.40 17.26 8.84
CA SER A 180 12.80 18.67 8.74
C SER A 180 12.37 19.49 9.95
N ASN A 181 11.21 19.19 10.51
CA ASN A 181 10.69 19.83 11.73
C ASN A 181 11.52 19.49 12.99
N LEU A 182 12.42 18.51 12.91
CA LEU A 182 13.23 18.02 14.03
C LEU A 182 14.68 18.50 13.97
N THR A 183 15.05 19.29 12.96
CA THR A 183 16.44 19.75 12.72
C THR A 183 17.06 20.53 13.88
N ASN A 184 16.24 21.21 14.68
CA ASN A 184 16.68 21.98 15.85
C ASN A 184 16.66 21.17 17.17
N THR A 185 16.25 19.90 17.14
CA THR A 185 16.12 19.08 18.34
C THR A 185 17.49 18.51 18.74
N LYS A 186 18.07 18.98 19.85
CA LYS A 186 19.45 18.65 20.28
C LYS A 186 19.78 17.15 20.38
N LYS A 187 18.79 16.31 20.73
CA LYS A 187 18.95 14.86 20.91
C LYS A 187 18.64 14.05 19.64
N VAL A 188 18.40 14.73 18.52
CA VAL A 188 18.24 14.13 17.20
C VAL A 188 19.54 14.29 16.41
N ILE A 189 20.01 13.18 15.85
CA ILE A 189 21.24 13.12 15.06
C ILE A 189 20.86 12.77 13.63
N PHE A 190 21.18 13.64 12.69
CA PHE A 190 20.98 13.37 11.26
C PHE A 190 22.26 12.86 10.63
N THR A 191 22.15 11.73 9.94
CA THR A 191 23.22 11.11 9.17
C THR A 191 22.69 10.70 7.80
N TYR A 192 23.54 10.78 6.79
CA TYR A 192 23.19 10.38 5.43
C TYR A 192 23.79 9.01 5.13
N TYR A 193 23.04 8.15 4.45
CA TYR A 193 23.51 6.81 4.06
C TYR A 193 24.81 6.89 3.25
N GLU A 194 24.87 7.83 2.33
CA GLU A 194 25.97 8.07 1.42
C GLU A 194 27.22 8.55 2.16
N ASP A 195 27.06 9.27 3.27
CA ASP A 195 28.17 9.69 4.13
C ASP A 195 28.71 8.52 4.95
N ILE A 196 27.83 7.66 5.46
CA ILE A 196 28.23 6.41 6.13
C ILE A 196 29.03 5.53 5.16
N VAL A 197 28.60 5.45 3.90
CA VAL A 197 29.28 4.62 2.89
C VAL A 197 30.61 5.23 2.44
N LYS A 198 30.67 6.55 2.23
CA LYS A 198 31.88 7.25 1.74
C LYS A 198 32.92 7.54 2.82
N ASN A 199 32.48 7.89 4.03
CA ASN A 199 33.36 8.25 5.14
C ASN A 199 32.81 7.75 6.48
N PRO A 200 32.76 6.42 6.67
CA PRO A 200 32.14 5.80 7.85
C PRO A 200 32.78 6.26 9.17
N ARG A 201 34.11 6.46 9.17
CA ARG A 201 34.84 6.87 10.37
C ARG A 201 34.38 8.23 10.88
N ASN A 202 34.32 9.23 9.98
CA ASN A 202 33.95 10.59 10.36
C ASN A 202 32.48 10.67 10.78
N GLU A 203 31.57 9.97 10.09
CA GLU A 203 30.17 9.93 10.53
C GLU A 203 30.02 9.28 11.91
N LEU A 204 30.78 8.23 12.22
CA LEU A 204 30.75 7.63 13.54
C LEU A 204 31.28 8.56 14.63
N ILE A 205 32.41 9.25 14.38
CA ILE A 205 32.96 10.26 15.29
C ILE A 205 31.92 11.36 15.57
N LYS A 206 31.23 11.85 14.54
CA LYS A 206 30.15 12.84 14.67
C LYS A 206 29.00 12.32 15.52
N ILE A 207 28.58 11.06 15.32
CA ILE A 207 27.53 10.42 16.13
C ILE A 207 27.98 10.32 17.60
N THR A 208 29.20 9.82 17.86
CA THR A 208 29.67 9.60 19.24
C THR A 208 29.93 10.89 20.00
N GLN A 209 30.44 11.93 19.33
CA GLN A 209 30.53 13.28 19.89
C GLN A 209 29.16 13.81 20.32
N LYS A 210 28.11 13.61 19.50
CA LYS A 210 26.74 14.01 19.87
C LYS A 210 26.16 13.19 21.03
N LEU A 211 26.56 11.94 21.17
CA LEU A 211 26.18 11.09 22.31
C LEU A 211 27.00 11.40 23.59
N GLY A 212 28.09 12.17 23.46
CA GLY A 212 29.02 12.44 24.56
C GLY A 212 29.85 11.21 24.95
N ILE A 213 30.23 10.40 23.97
CA ILE A 213 30.97 9.14 24.17
C ILE A 213 32.27 9.16 23.37
N SER A 214 33.36 8.69 23.98
CA SER A 214 34.63 8.50 23.31
C SER A 214 34.73 7.08 22.73
N LEU A 215 35.15 6.99 21.46
CA LEU A 215 35.54 5.74 20.82
C LEU A 215 37.02 5.86 20.43
N PRO A 216 37.96 5.36 21.26
CA PRO A 216 39.38 5.45 20.96
C PRO A 216 39.76 4.64 19.71
N GLU A 217 39.03 3.56 19.45
CA GLU A 217 39.21 2.69 18.30
C GLU A 217 37.86 2.51 17.60
N ILE A 218 37.89 2.53 16.26
CA ILE A 218 36.73 2.33 15.40
C ILE A 218 37.01 1.14 14.48
N GLU A 219 36.21 0.09 14.62
CA GLU A 219 36.26 -1.09 13.75
C GLU A 219 35.38 -0.85 12.51
N LEU A 220 35.96 -1.03 11.32
CA LEU A 220 35.33 -0.75 10.01
C LEU A 220 35.32 -1.96 9.06
N VAL A 221 36.13 -2.97 9.33
CA VAL A 221 36.40 -4.09 8.44
C VAL A 221 35.52 -5.28 8.83
N HIS A 222 35.58 -5.68 10.10
CA HIS A 222 34.90 -6.87 10.60
C HIS A 222 33.57 -6.51 11.26
N LEU A 223 32.69 -5.85 10.48
CA LEU A 223 31.38 -5.48 10.99
C LEU A 223 30.61 -6.73 11.44
N LYS A 224 29.97 -6.63 12.60
CA LYS A 224 29.19 -7.71 13.20
C LYS A 224 27.69 -7.53 12.96
N GLY A 225 27.05 -8.64 12.61
CA GLY A 225 25.61 -8.81 12.75
C GLY A 225 25.21 -8.88 14.22
N GLN A 226 23.91 -8.78 14.48
CA GLN A 226 23.37 -8.87 15.84
C GLN A 226 23.43 -10.29 16.44
N ASP A 227 23.83 -11.27 15.63
CA ASP A 227 24.15 -12.64 16.01
C ASP A 227 25.63 -12.84 16.35
N GLU A 228 26.39 -11.74 16.50
CA GLU A 228 27.84 -11.70 16.73
C GLU A 228 28.70 -12.29 15.60
N LYS A 229 28.08 -12.72 14.49
CA LYS A 229 28.78 -13.19 13.29
C LYS A 229 29.13 -12.01 12.38
N ILE A 230 29.96 -12.26 11.37
CA ILE A 230 30.27 -11.23 10.37
C ILE A 230 28.97 -10.80 9.68
N PHE A 231 28.78 -9.49 9.60
CA PHE A 231 27.59 -8.84 9.07
C PHE A 231 27.33 -9.29 7.63
N ARG A 232 26.05 -9.53 7.32
CA ARG A 232 25.56 -9.83 5.98
C ARG A 232 24.57 -8.75 5.56
N PRO A 233 24.91 -7.91 4.57
CA PRO A 233 24.11 -6.75 4.23
C PRO A 233 22.80 -7.12 3.56
N GLU A 234 21.73 -6.45 3.98
CA GLU A 234 20.41 -6.60 3.40
C GLU A 234 20.20 -5.56 2.30
N ARG A 235 20.16 -6.01 1.05
CA ARG A 235 20.04 -5.15 -0.13
C ARG A 235 18.90 -5.62 -1.02
N SER A 236 18.30 -4.71 -1.76
CA SER A 236 17.27 -5.06 -2.75
C SER A 236 17.79 -6.03 -3.81
N ASP A 237 19.06 -5.89 -4.19
CA ASP A 237 19.66 -6.66 -5.28
C ASP A 237 19.96 -8.11 -4.88
N ASN A 238 19.89 -8.40 -3.58
CA ASN A 238 19.98 -9.76 -3.08
C ASN A 238 18.76 -10.62 -3.47
N ILE A 239 17.63 -10.02 -3.88
CA ILE A 239 16.46 -10.76 -4.34
C ILE A 239 16.78 -11.56 -5.60
N GLU A 240 17.50 -10.95 -6.56
CA GLU A 240 17.87 -11.61 -7.81
C GLU A 240 18.78 -12.82 -7.55
N LYS A 241 19.70 -12.71 -6.58
CA LYS A 241 20.68 -13.77 -6.26
C LYS A 241 20.16 -14.85 -5.31
N TYR A 242 19.36 -14.50 -4.31
CA TYR A 242 18.97 -15.40 -3.21
C TYR A 242 17.46 -15.59 -3.04
N GLY A 243 16.63 -14.91 -3.82
CA GLY A 243 15.17 -14.88 -3.65
C GLY A 243 14.70 -14.16 -2.39
N ASP A 244 15.61 -13.54 -1.61
CA ASP A 244 15.30 -12.87 -0.35
C ASP A 244 16.29 -11.73 -0.10
N HIS A 245 15.80 -10.49 0.03
CA HIS A 245 16.64 -9.31 0.31
C HIS A 245 17.37 -9.37 1.65
N ARG A 246 16.98 -10.30 2.53
CA ARG A 246 17.54 -10.50 3.88
C ARG A 246 18.76 -11.40 3.90
N LYS A 247 18.97 -12.16 2.83
CA LYS A 247 20.15 -13.00 2.65
C LYS A 247 21.17 -12.19 1.88
N GLY A 248 22.45 -12.33 2.19
CA GLY A 248 23.52 -11.59 1.53
C GLY A 248 24.87 -12.24 1.76
N ASP A 249 25.83 -11.88 0.91
CA ASP A 249 27.23 -12.21 1.12
C ASP A 249 27.76 -11.55 2.40
N VAL A 250 28.89 -12.05 2.86
CA VAL A 250 29.61 -11.46 3.99
C VAL A 250 30.03 -10.04 3.63
N PHE A 251 29.91 -9.11 4.58
CA PHE A 251 30.35 -7.73 4.40
C PHE A 251 31.85 -7.70 4.09
N THR A 252 32.19 -7.24 2.88
CA THR A 252 33.57 -7.06 2.42
C THR A 252 33.96 -5.59 2.31
N GLY A 253 33.01 -4.67 2.50
CA GLY A 253 33.23 -3.24 2.39
C GLY A 253 31.94 -2.46 2.18
N PHE A 254 32.08 -1.14 2.11
CA PHE A 254 30.96 -0.22 1.94
C PHE A 254 30.52 -0.14 0.46
N TYR A 255 29.23 -0.34 0.21
CA TYR A 255 28.61 -0.51 -1.11
C TYR A 255 28.43 0.80 -1.88
N GLN A 256 29.51 1.30 -2.48
CA GLN A 256 29.46 2.52 -3.32
C GLN A 256 28.55 2.36 -4.54
N ASP A 257 28.43 1.13 -5.07
CA ASP A 257 27.54 0.74 -6.17
C ASP A 257 26.05 0.96 -5.87
N SER A 258 25.69 1.14 -4.60
CA SER A 258 24.31 1.38 -4.19
C SER A 258 23.88 2.86 -4.17
N ILE A 259 24.81 3.78 -4.48
CA ILE A 259 24.60 5.23 -4.48
C ILE A 259 24.34 5.71 -5.91
N ASN A 260 23.33 6.57 -6.08
CA ASN A 260 22.96 7.19 -7.35
C ASN A 260 22.54 6.21 -8.46
N ARG A 261 22.11 4.99 -8.09
CA ARG A 261 21.59 4.00 -9.03
C ARG A 261 20.39 4.51 -9.82
N TYR A 262 19.61 5.40 -9.23
CA TYR A 262 18.47 6.03 -9.89
C TYR A 262 18.82 6.73 -11.20
N LEU A 263 20.06 7.19 -11.39
CA LEU A 263 20.49 7.82 -12.63
C LEU A 263 20.44 6.87 -13.84
N HIS A 264 20.52 5.56 -13.60
CA HIS A 264 20.56 4.52 -14.64
C HIS A 264 19.30 3.65 -14.66
N GLU A 265 18.63 3.50 -13.52
CA GLU A 265 17.49 2.58 -13.36
C GLU A 265 16.13 3.30 -13.32
N MET A 266 16.09 4.64 -13.23
CA MET A 266 14.84 5.41 -13.14
C MET A 266 14.63 6.28 -14.38
N GLN A 267 13.39 6.33 -14.87
CA GLN A 267 13.01 7.18 -16.00
C GLN A 267 13.18 8.66 -15.66
N HIS A 268 13.70 9.45 -16.61
CA HIS A 268 14.00 10.88 -16.40
C HIS A 268 12.78 11.67 -15.88
N THR A 269 11.60 11.44 -16.46
CA THR A 269 10.35 12.09 -16.04
C THR A 269 9.98 11.77 -14.57
N THR A 270 10.32 10.58 -14.09
CA THR A 270 10.11 10.20 -12.68
C THR A 270 11.12 10.90 -11.78
N ILE A 271 12.38 11.00 -12.20
CA ILE A 271 13.43 11.74 -11.49
C ILE A 271 13.03 13.22 -11.33
N GLU A 272 12.59 13.88 -12.40
CA GLU A 272 12.12 15.27 -12.37
C GLU A 272 10.96 15.45 -11.41
N LYS A 273 9.99 14.52 -11.40
CA LYS A 273 8.88 14.54 -10.46
C LYS A 273 9.35 14.49 -9.01
N TYR A 274 10.29 13.59 -8.69
CA TYR A 274 10.88 13.49 -7.35
C TYR A 274 11.55 14.79 -6.92
N ILE A 275 12.33 15.39 -7.82
CA ILE A 275 13.08 16.62 -7.52
C ILE A 275 12.13 17.79 -7.29
N LYS A 276 11.14 17.96 -8.15
CA LYS A 276 10.10 18.99 -7.98
C LYS A 276 9.39 18.84 -6.63
N SER A 277 9.03 17.61 -6.27
CA SER A 277 8.28 17.34 -5.03
C SER A 277 9.12 17.33 -3.75
N LEU A 278 10.45 17.19 -3.81
CA LEU A 278 11.28 16.99 -2.62
C LEU A 278 12.36 18.07 -2.41
N SER A 279 12.68 18.88 -3.43
CA SER A 279 13.75 19.89 -3.37
C SER A 279 13.55 20.97 -2.32
N HIS A 280 12.30 21.25 -1.95
CA HIS A 280 11.97 22.22 -0.90
C HIS A 280 12.16 21.67 0.52
N ILE A 281 12.32 20.34 0.69
CA ILE A 281 12.46 19.70 2.00
C ILE A 281 13.89 19.88 2.54
N THR A 282 14.00 20.54 3.69
CA THR A 282 15.29 20.96 4.28
C THR A 282 16.32 19.84 4.41
N VAL A 283 15.93 18.69 4.98
CA VAL A 283 16.85 17.56 5.19
C VAL A 283 17.29 16.86 3.89
N LEU A 284 16.66 17.18 2.76
CA LEU A 284 17.00 16.60 1.45
C LEU A 284 17.78 17.56 0.56
N LYS A 285 18.01 18.82 0.99
CA LYS A 285 18.74 19.83 0.19
C LYS A 285 20.07 19.32 -0.34
N LYS A 286 20.78 18.49 0.42
CA LYS A 286 22.05 17.86 0.03
C LYS A 286 21.97 17.08 -1.29
N TYR A 287 20.85 16.41 -1.57
CA TYR A 287 20.69 15.62 -2.80
C TYR A 287 20.33 16.46 -4.01
N PHE A 288 19.78 17.67 -3.81
CA PHE A 288 19.23 18.49 -4.88
C PHE A 288 20.04 19.75 -5.18
N ALA A 289 20.96 20.15 -4.31
CA ALA A 289 21.77 21.36 -4.46
C ALA A 289 22.53 21.43 -5.80
N ASN A 290 22.95 20.29 -6.35
CA ASN A 290 23.78 20.22 -7.56
C ASN A 290 23.03 19.75 -8.82
N TYR A 291 21.73 19.45 -8.71
CA TYR A 291 20.98 18.89 -9.84
C TYR A 291 20.88 19.88 -11.02
N ASN A 292 20.75 21.18 -10.72
CA ASN A 292 20.74 22.23 -11.74
C ASN A 292 22.09 22.44 -12.46
N VAL A 293 23.19 21.90 -11.91
CA VAL A 293 24.55 22.11 -12.44
C VAL A 293 25.02 20.93 -13.29
N GLN A 294 24.63 19.71 -12.96
CA GLN A 294 25.15 18.49 -13.61
C GLN A 294 24.35 18.04 -14.85
N ASN A 295 23.10 18.46 -15.00
CA ASN A 295 22.24 17.99 -16.11
C ASN A 295 22.41 18.73 -17.44
N LYS A 296 23.45 19.57 -17.58
CA LYS A 296 23.88 20.07 -18.91
C LYS A 296 24.64 19.01 -19.74
N HIS A 297 24.91 17.83 -19.18
CA HIS A 297 25.69 16.77 -19.81
C HIS A 297 25.01 15.39 -19.81
N TYR A 298 23.68 15.34 -20.01
CA TYR A 298 23.12 14.13 -20.59
C TYR A 298 23.47 14.12 -22.08
N PRO A 299 24.11 13.06 -22.61
CA PRO A 299 24.41 12.98 -24.02
C PRO A 299 23.08 13.00 -24.78
N ASN A 300 22.87 14.08 -25.53
CA ASN A 300 21.84 14.21 -26.55
C ASN A 300 21.92 12.98 -27.47
N ASN A 301 21.05 12.01 -27.27
CA ASN A 301 20.58 11.12 -28.33
C ASN A 301 19.10 10.91 -28.04
N GLU A 302 18.28 11.52 -28.90
CA GLU A 302 16.82 11.66 -28.84
C GLU A 302 16.30 12.89 -28.08
N LYS A 303 16.27 14.02 -28.81
CA LYS A 303 15.41 15.16 -28.51
C LYS A 303 13.93 14.71 -28.50
N PRO A 304 13.15 14.96 -27.43
CA PRO A 304 11.70 15.00 -27.53
C PRO A 304 11.28 16.44 -27.87
N GLU A 305 11.28 16.78 -29.16
CA GLU A 305 10.51 17.93 -29.66
C GLU A 305 9.02 17.58 -29.60
N LYS A 306 8.41 17.79 -28.43
CA LYS A 306 6.97 18.04 -28.17
C LYS A 306 6.65 17.80 -26.69
N LEU A 307 7.11 18.69 -25.81
CA LEU A 307 6.70 18.72 -24.40
C LEU A 307 6.51 20.17 -23.93
N GLU A 308 5.80 20.97 -24.72
CA GLU A 308 5.15 22.17 -24.22
C GLU A 308 3.68 21.87 -23.94
N LYS A 309 3.25 22.18 -22.70
CA LYS A 309 1.92 22.00 -22.09
C LYS A 309 1.68 20.65 -21.41
N LEU A 310 2.43 20.37 -20.34
CA LEU A 310 1.89 19.61 -19.21
C LEU A 310 1.58 20.58 -18.08
N GLU A 311 0.31 20.91 -17.97
CA GLU A 311 -0.29 21.69 -16.89
C GLU A 311 0.05 21.11 -15.52
N LYS A 312 0.10 21.99 -14.51
CA LYS A 312 0.36 21.68 -13.11
C LYS A 312 -0.60 20.60 -12.61
N LEU A 313 -0.13 19.35 -12.51
CA LEU A 313 -0.79 18.33 -11.69
C LEU A 313 -0.48 18.62 -10.22
N GLU A 314 -1.38 19.36 -9.59
CA GLU A 314 -1.48 19.45 -8.13
C GLU A 314 -1.80 18.06 -7.57
N ILE A 315 -1.18 17.70 -6.44
CA ILE A 315 -1.49 16.46 -5.72
C ILE A 315 -2.91 16.68 -5.17
N PRO A 316 -3.94 15.92 -5.58
CA PRO A 316 -5.29 16.18 -5.13
C PRO A 316 -5.35 15.98 -3.62
N GLU A 317 -5.79 17.02 -2.90
CA GLU A 317 -6.19 16.94 -1.51
C GLU A 317 -7.25 15.84 -1.35
N ILE A 318 -7.32 15.23 -0.16
CA ILE A 318 -8.37 14.27 0.16
C ILE A 318 -9.71 15.01 -0.02
N PRO A 319 -10.60 14.56 -0.93
CA PRO A 319 -11.83 15.29 -1.21
C PRO A 319 -12.67 15.42 0.06
N GLU A 320 -13.21 16.61 0.29
CA GLU A 320 -14.20 16.86 1.33
C GLU A 320 -15.36 15.84 1.21
N ILE A 321 -15.77 15.27 2.35
CA ILE A 321 -16.88 14.32 2.43
C ILE A 321 -18.18 15.09 2.60
N LEU A 322 -19.07 14.98 1.62
CA LEU A 322 -20.36 15.67 1.57
C LEU A 322 -21.49 14.66 1.73
N GLN A 323 -22.16 14.67 2.89
CA GLN A 323 -23.42 13.97 3.07
C GLN A 323 -24.50 14.75 2.33
N ILE A 324 -25.20 14.10 1.38
CA ILE A 324 -26.30 14.71 0.63
C ILE A 324 -27.58 13.91 0.87
N HIS A 325 -28.71 14.61 0.88
CA HIS A 325 -30.05 14.01 1.01
C HIS A 325 -30.80 14.00 -0.33
N ASN A 326 -30.38 14.85 -1.26
CA ASN A 326 -30.89 14.95 -2.61
C ASN A 326 -29.71 15.04 -3.61
N LEU A 327 -29.84 14.38 -4.76
CA LEU A 327 -28.82 14.41 -5.81
C LEU A 327 -28.60 15.81 -6.40
N GLU A 328 -29.57 16.72 -6.29
CA GLU A 328 -29.42 18.14 -6.71
C GLU A 328 -28.35 18.92 -5.93
N GLU A 329 -27.95 18.42 -4.75
CA GLU A 329 -26.87 18.99 -3.94
C GLU A 329 -25.47 18.72 -4.53
N ILE A 330 -25.36 17.90 -5.59
CA ILE A 330 -24.10 17.64 -6.28
C ILE A 330 -23.62 18.92 -6.99
N ASN A 331 -22.45 19.39 -6.57
CA ASN A 331 -21.82 20.59 -7.11
C ASN A 331 -21.27 20.33 -8.51
N ASN A 332 -21.43 21.32 -9.40
CA ASN A 332 -20.73 21.32 -10.68
C ASN A 332 -19.27 21.71 -10.48
N GLY A 333 -18.37 21.05 -11.21
CA GLY A 333 -16.94 21.28 -11.13
C GLY A 333 -16.14 20.17 -11.81
N MET A 334 -14.92 20.54 -12.20
CA MET A 334 -13.93 19.61 -12.72
C MET A 334 -13.30 18.76 -11.61
N ASP A 335 -13.28 19.31 -10.40
CA ASP A 335 -12.75 18.65 -9.22
C ASP A 335 -13.68 17.54 -8.74
N LYS A 336 -13.07 16.41 -8.35
CA LYS A 336 -13.83 15.30 -7.78
C LYS A 336 -14.16 15.60 -6.34
N LYS A 337 -15.43 15.42 -5.98
CA LYS A 337 -15.91 15.49 -4.59
C LYS A 337 -16.41 14.14 -4.12
N HIS A 338 -16.35 13.90 -2.81
CA HIS A 338 -16.83 12.69 -2.17
C HIS A 338 -18.24 12.93 -1.64
N TYR A 339 -19.19 12.13 -2.13
CA TYR A 339 -20.58 12.20 -1.74
C TYR A 339 -21.02 10.93 -1.03
N ILE A 340 -21.93 11.09 -0.06
CA ILE A 340 -22.68 10.00 0.54
C ILE A 340 -24.16 10.25 0.27
N TYR A 341 -24.81 9.34 -0.47
CA TYR A 341 -26.24 9.40 -0.79
C TYR A 341 -26.88 8.04 -0.51
N ASN A 342 -27.90 8.01 0.36
CA ASN A 342 -28.61 6.78 0.75
C ASN A 342 -27.65 5.62 1.12
N ASN A 343 -26.64 5.91 1.94
CA ASN A 343 -25.59 4.98 2.38
C ASN A 343 -24.68 4.43 1.28
N VAL A 344 -24.72 4.99 0.06
CA VAL A 344 -23.76 4.72 -1.00
C VAL A 344 -22.74 5.85 -1.05
N GLN A 345 -21.47 5.51 -0.86
CA GLN A 345 -20.36 6.44 -1.01
C GLN A 345 -19.85 6.43 -2.46
N PHE A 346 -19.66 7.62 -3.06
CA PHE A 346 -19.13 7.75 -4.41
C PHE A 346 -18.28 9.02 -4.58
N LEU A 347 -17.28 8.93 -5.47
CA LEU A 347 -16.48 10.07 -5.95
C LEU A 347 -16.92 10.43 -7.37
N THR A 348 -17.20 11.70 -7.63
CA THR A 348 -17.47 12.16 -8.99
C THR A 348 -16.99 13.59 -9.21
N ASN A 349 -16.61 13.89 -10.46
CA ASN A 349 -16.64 15.25 -10.99
C ASN A 349 -17.99 15.47 -11.69
N SER A 350 -18.35 16.71 -11.99
CA SER A 350 -19.64 17.05 -12.61
C SER A 350 -19.49 18.24 -13.53
N PHE A 351 -19.24 17.97 -14.81
CA PHE A 351 -19.09 18.99 -15.85
C PHE A 351 -19.67 18.46 -17.16
N LYS A 352 -19.93 19.37 -18.11
CA LYS A 352 -20.47 18.97 -19.42
C LYS A 352 -19.48 18.06 -20.14
N ALA A 353 -19.87 16.82 -20.40
CA ALA A 353 -19.02 15.82 -21.02
C ALA A 353 -19.81 14.98 -22.01
N ARG A 354 -19.10 14.33 -22.95
CA ARG A 354 -19.75 13.43 -23.91
C ARG A 354 -20.14 12.12 -23.24
N ARG A 355 -19.25 11.58 -22.41
CA ARG A 355 -19.35 10.25 -21.83
C ARG A 355 -19.41 10.29 -20.30
N LEU A 356 -20.16 9.37 -19.72
CA LEU A 356 -20.08 9.04 -18.30
C LEU A 356 -19.38 7.68 -18.11
N ILE A 357 -18.28 7.65 -17.36
CA ILE A 357 -17.58 6.42 -16.98
C ILE A 357 -17.91 6.09 -15.53
N VAL A 358 -18.44 4.89 -15.29
CA VAL A 358 -18.83 4.43 -13.95
C VAL A 358 -17.94 3.25 -13.55
N ILE A 359 -17.17 3.40 -12.47
CA ILE A 359 -16.15 2.44 -12.05
C ILE A 359 -16.51 1.81 -10.71
N PHE A 360 -16.57 0.49 -10.68
CA PHE A 360 -16.73 -0.31 -9.45
C PHE A 360 -15.42 -0.96 -9.04
N HIS A 361 -15.15 -1.02 -7.74
CA HIS A 361 -13.97 -1.73 -7.23
C HIS A 361 -14.16 -3.26 -7.23
N GLY A 362 -13.04 -3.97 -7.29
CA GLY A 362 -12.99 -5.42 -7.12
C GLY A 362 -13.00 -5.83 -5.65
N THR A 363 -12.25 -6.90 -5.33
CA THR A 363 -12.16 -7.40 -3.95
C THR A 363 -11.51 -6.38 -3.03
N ARG A 364 -12.12 -6.13 -1.87
CA ARG A 364 -11.48 -5.42 -0.78
C ARG A 364 -10.47 -6.37 -0.14
N ALA A 365 -9.18 -6.10 -0.37
CA ALA A 365 -8.09 -6.85 0.25
C ALA A 365 -8.05 -6.55 1.77
N ASN A 366 -6.96 -5.96 2.27
CA ASN A 366 -6.90 -5.45 3.65
C ASN A 366 -7.19 -3.94 3.71
N MET A 367 -7.85 -3.39 2.68
CA MET A 367 -8.18 -1.97 2.60
C MET A 367 -9.38 -1.64 3.50
N LYS A 368 -9.38 -0.42 4.05
CA LYS A 368 -10.55 0.15 4.74
C LYS A 368 -11.50 0.74 3.69
N MET A 369 -12.80 0.72 4.00
CA MET A 369 -13.82 1.39 3.20
C MET A 369 -13.84 2.90 3.50
N PRO A 370 -14.28 3.75 2.56
CA PRO A 370 -14.71 3.41 1.19
C PRO A 370 -13.53 3.11 0.25
N ILE A 371 -13.79 2.38 -0.84
CA ILE A 371 -12.78 2.10 -1.89
C ILE A 371 -13.22 2.72 -3.21
N PHE A 372 -12.45 3.70 -3.69
CA PHE A 372 -12.71 4.36 -4.97
C PHE A 372 -11.67 4.00 -6.02
N ARG A 373 -12.01 3.07 -6.92
CA ARG A 373 -11.14 2.71 -8.03
C ARG A 373 -11.20 3.76 -9.15
N GLY A 374 -10.05 4.16 -9.67
CA GLY A 374 -9.96 5.23 -10.68
C GLY A 374 -10.26 6.62 -10.12
N TYR A 375 -10.13 6.82 -8.79
CA TYR A 375 -10.35 8.12 -8.16
C TYR A 375 -9.48 9.23 -8.77
N ASN A 376 -8.28 8.91 -9.25
CA ASN A 376 -7.37 9.85 -9.90
C ASN A 376 -7.48 9.89 -11.43
N TYR A 377 -8.44 9.19 -12.03
CA TYR A 377 -8.62 9.20 -13.49
C TYR A 377 -9.33 10.47 -13.93
N PHE A 378 -8.76 11.14 -14.92
CA PHE A 378 -9.31 12.34 -15.51
C PHE A 378 -9.30 12.22 -17.03
N PHE A 379 -10.43 12.52 -17.66
CA PHE A 379 -10.61 12.49 -19.11
C PHE A 379 -11.27 13.79 -19.54
N LYS A 380 -10.77 14.41 -20.62
CA LYS A 380 -11.25 15.70 -21.09
C LYS A 380 -12.71 15.67 -21.54
N ASP A 381 -13.16 14.54 -22.10
CA ASP A 381 -14.49 14.36 -22.68
C ASP A 381 -15.38 13.40 -21.88
N ALA A 382 -14.97 13.03 -20.65
CA ALA A 382 -15.75 12.13 -19.81
C ALA A 382 -15.80 12.53 -18.33
N VAL A 383 -16.99 12.42 -17.75
CA VAL A 383 -17.21 12.42 -16.30
C VAL A 383 -16.88 11.03 -15.76
N VAL A 384 -16.29 10.96 -14.57
CA VAL A 384 -15.92 9.69 -13.91
C VAL A 384 -16.58 9.61 -12.55
N ILE A 385 -17.45 8.60 -12.38
CA ILE A 385 -17.99 8.19 -11.08
C ILE A 385 -17.23 6.95 -10.60
N SER A 386 -16.73 6.98 -9.37
CA SER A 386 -16.19 5.81 -8.66
C SER A 386 -17.07 5.46 -7.48
N ILE A 387 -17.58 4.23 -7.41
CA ILE A 387 -18.57 3.81 -6.41
C ILE A 387 -17.98 2.76 -5.47
N SER A 388 -18.15 2.98 -4.16
CA SER A 388 -17.78 2.07 -3.08
C SER A 388 -18.91 1.06 -2.83
N ASP A 389 -18.59 -0.20 -2.52
CA ASP A 389 -19.57 -1.26 -2.22
C ASP A 389 -20.17 -1.04 -0.82
N PRO A 390 -21.41 -0.54 -0.71
CA PRO A 390 -22.00 -0.21 0.59
C PRO A 390 -22.24 -1.46 1.44
N VAL A 391 -22.34 -2.64 0.83
CA VAL A 391 -22.55 -3.90 1.55
C VAL A 391 -21.27 -4.31 2.28
N CYS A 392 -20.10 -4.00 1.73
CA CYS A 392 -18.83 -4.19 2.44
C CYS A 392 -18.67 -3.25 3.64
N GLU A 393 -19.41 -2.13 3.68
CA GLU A 393 -19.45 -1.22 4.83
C GLU A 393 -20.44 -1.70 5.89
N LEU A 394 -21.60 -2.22 5.47
CA LEU A 394 -22.57 -2.84 6.37
C LEU A 394 -22.03 -4.11 7.04
N TYR A 395 -21.15 -4.84 6.36
CA TYR A 395 -20.54 -6.08 6.84
C TYR A 395 -18.99 -6.03 6.73
N PRO A 396 -18.30 -5.28 7.61
CA PRO A 396 -16.87 -5.02 7.52
C PRO A 396 -15.96 -6.25 7.56
N GLU A 397 -16.43 -7.38 8.05
CA GLU A 397 -15.71 -8.66 8.06
C GLU A 397 -15.64 -9.32 6.68
N LEU A 398 -16.55 -8.97 5.76
CA LEU A 398 -16.60 -9.52 4.42
C LEU A 398 -15.63 -8.77 3.51
N LYS A 399 -14.76 -9.54 2.84
CA LYS A 399 -13.80 -9.01 1.87
C LYS A 399 -14.43 -8.74 0.49
N LYS A 400 -15.60 -9.32 0.23
CA LYS A 400 -16.32 -9.25 -1.05
C LYS A 400 -17.81 -9.34 -0.76
N CYS A 401 -18.57 -8.37 -1.28
CA CYS A 401 -20.04 -8.40 -1.24
C CYS A 401 -20.69 -8.24 -2.62
N TRP A 402 -19.88 -8.03 -3.68
CA TRP A 402 -20.32 -7.96 -5.08
C TRP A 402 -21.41 -6.93 -5.35
N PHE A 403 -21.52 -5.88 -4.52
CA PHE A 403 -22.59 -4.87 -4.60
C PHE A 403 -24.00 -5.49 -4.62
N LEU A 404 -24.19 -6.63 -3.95
CA LEU A 404 -25.46 -7.35 -3.95
C LEU A 404 -26.56 -6.52 -3.28
N ASP A 405 -27.75 -6.55 -3.85
CA ASP A 405 -28.91 -5.96 -3.18
C ASP A 405 -29.24 -6.73 -1.90
N THR A 406 -29.67 -6.00 -0.87
CA THR A 406 -30.08 -6.55 0.43
C THR A 406 -31.40 -5.88 0.87
N HIS A 407 -32.07 -6.36 1.92
CA HIS A 407 -33.25 -5.62 2.43
C HIS A 407 -32.87 -4.30 3.10
N LYS A 408 -31.64 -4.20 3.64
CA LYS A 408 -31.15 -2.95 4.25
C LYS A 408 -30.81 -1.89 3.21
N ILE A 409 -30.42 -2.31 2.01
CA ILE A 409 -30.01 -1.42 0.95
C ILE A 409 -30.25 -2.03 -0.44
N ASN A 410 -31.02 -1.31 -1.26
CA ASN A 410 -31.18 -1.59 -2.68
C ASN A 410 -30.09 -0.84 -3.46
N VAL A 411 -28.90 -1.45 -3.51
CA VAL A 411 -27.70 -0.87 -4.12
C VAL A 411 -27.94 -0.56 -5.59
N SER A 412 -28.58 -1.47 -6.33
CA SER A 412 -28.90 -1.31 -7.75
C SER A 412 -29.71 -0.05 -8.00
N LYS A 413 -30.82 0.13 -7.27
CA LYS A 413 -31.70 1.30 -7.43
C LYS A 413 -30.95 2.59 -7.12
N ILE A 414 -30.26 2.65 -5.99
CA ILE A 414 -29.56 3.87 -5.56
C ILE A 414 -28.46 4.24 -6.57
N VAL A 415 -27.71 3.26 -7.07
CA VAL A 415 -26.67 3.50 -8.08
C VAL A 415 -27.29 3.93 -9.41
N ILE A 416 -28.42 3.36 -9.83
CA ILE A 416 -29.14 3.79 -11.03
C ILE A 416 -29.58 5.26 -10.90
N ASP A 417 -30.11 5.65 -9.73
CA ASP A 417 -30.52 7.04 -9.47
C ASP A 417 -29.32 7.99 -9.60
N ILE A 418 -28.19 7.66 -8.95
CA ILE A 418 -26.94 8.44 -9.02
C ILE A 418 -26.45 8.57 -10.48
N VAL A 419 -26.35 7.46 -11.20
CA VAL A 419 -25.81 7.41 -12.57
C VAL A 419 -26.71 8.16 -13.54
N SER A 420 -28.04 7.97 -13.44
CA SER A 420 -29.02 8.62 -14.31
C SER A 420 -29.02 10.13 -14.09
N PHE A 421 -28.98 10.56 -12.82
CA PHE A 421 -28.91 11.96 -12.47
C PHE A 421 -27.64 12.63 -13.03
N ILE A 422 -26.47 12.03 -12.80
CA ILE A 422 -25.20 12.61 -13.27
C ILE A 422 -25.13 12.62 -14.80
N LYS A 423 -25.62 11.56 -15.48
CA LYS A 423 -25.73 11.53 -16.95
C LYS A 423 -26.53 12.72 -17.47
N GLN A 424 -27.73 12.93 -16.92
CA GLN A 424 -28.61 14.03 -17.32
C GLN A 424 -27.98 15.40 -17.02
N ARG A 425 -27.50 15.60 -15.79
CA ARG A 425 -26.90 16.87 -15.34
C ARG A 425 -25.68 17.27 -16.16
N CYS A 426 -24.84 16.29 -16.52
CA CYS A 426 -23.62 16.53 -17.28
C CYS A 426 -23.82 16.50 -18.80
N GLY A 427 -25.04 16.24 -19.28
CA GLY A 427 -25.35 16.13 -20.70
C GLY A 427 -24.58 15.01 -21.41
N CYS A 428 -24.31 13.90 -20.70
CA CYS A 428 -23.61 12.75 -21.25
C CYS A 428 -24.53 11.93 -22.15
N ASN A 429 -24.03 11.58 -23.34
CA ASN A 429 -24.80 10.84 -24.36
C ASN A 429 -24.63 9.33 -24.25
N ASP A 430 -23.58 8.85 -23.60
CA ASP A 430 -23.30 7.43 -23.40
C ASP A 430 -22.74 7.14 -22.01
N ILE A 431 -23.02 5.93 -21.49
CA ILE A 431 -22.42 5.41 -20.27
C ILE A 431 -21.48 4.26 -20.61
N LEU A 432 -20.33 4.23 -19.94
CA LEU A 432 -19.40 3.11 -19.93
C LEU A 432 -19.25 2.59 -18.51
N PHE A 433 -19.86 1.45 -18.22
CA PHE A 433 -19.65 0.73 -16.96
C PHE A 433 -18.34 -0.04 -17.01
N SER A 434 -17.56 0.04 -15.94
CA SER A 434 -16.30 -0.66 -15.83
C SER A 434 -15.98 -1.22 -14.46
N SER A 435 -15.36 -2.39 -14.44
CA SER A 435 -14.86 -2.99 -13.20
C SER A 435 -13.79 -4.05 -13.48
N ASN A 436 -13.13 -4.50 -12.42
CA ASN A 436 -12.37 -5.75 -12.41
C ASN A 436 -12.92 -6.70 -11.35
N CYS A 437 -12.69 -8.00 -11.54
CA CYS A 437 -12.87 -8.99 -10.48
C CYS A 437 -14.33 -8.98 -9.96
N SER A 438 -14.56 -8.78 -8.65
CA SER A 438 -15.88 -8.93 -8.02
C SER A 438 -16.90 -7.82 -8.33
N GLY A 439 -16.48 -6.63 -8.77
CA GLY A 439 -17.44 -5.58 -9.17
C GLY A 439 -17.99 -5.79 -10.59
N ALA A 440 -17.47 -6.76 -11.35
CA ALA A 440 -17.80 -6.95 -12.75
C ALA A 440 -19.23 -7.45 -13.00
N LEU A 441 -19.77 -8.30 -12.11
CA LEU A 441 -21.16 -8.77 -12.24
C LEU A 441 -22.15 -7.63 -12.05
N PHE A 442 -21.91 -6.77 -11.05
CA PHE A 442 -22.75 -5.60 -10.82
C PHE A 442 -22.64 -4.59 -11.96
N ALA A 443 -21.43 -4.37 -12.50
CA ALA A 443 -21.24 -3.56 -13.69
C ALA A 443 -22.03 -4.10 -14.89
N LEU A 444 -22.03 -5.43 -15.10
CA LEU A 444 -22.84 -6.09 -16.12
C LEU A 444 -24.33 -5.87 -15.87
N LYS A 445 -24.82 -6.11 -14.64
CA LYS A 445 -26.22 -5.92 -14.25
C LYS A 445 -26.72 -4.53 -14.63
N LEU A 446 -25.99 -3.49 -14.24
CA LEU A 446 -26.37 -2.11 -14.55
C LEU A 446 -26.28 -1.79 -16.04
N ALA A 447 -25.28 -2.33 -16.73
CA ALA A 447 -25.15 -2.17 -18.18
C ALA A 447 -26.31 -2.83 -18.95
N CYS A 448 -26.82 -3.97 -18.47
CA CYS A 448 -28.04 -4.60 -18.98
C CYS A 448 -29.28 -3.73 -18.70
N ILE A 449 -29.51 -3.36 -17.43
CA ILE A 449 -30.69 -2.59 -17.01
C ILE A 449 -30.82 -1.27 -17.78
N LEU A 450 -29.70 -0.58 -17.99
CA LEU A 450 -29.67 0.72 -18.65
C LEU A 450 -29.39 0.63 -20.16
N ASN A 451 -29.15 -0.58 -20.69
CA ASN A 451 -28.76 -0.84 -22.08
C ASN A 451 -27.58 0.04 -22.54
N GLU A 452 -26.47 -0.02 -21.81
CA GLU A 452 -25.28 0.83 -21.99
C GLU A 452 -24.02 -0.01 -22.25
N ASN A 453 -22.87 0.65 -22.39
CA ASN A 453 -21.61 -0.02 -22.73
C ASN A 453 -20.93 -0.61 -21.51
N LEU A 454 -20.21 -1.72 -21.69
CA LEU A 454 -19.48 -2.45 -20.64
C LEU A 454 -18.01 -2.69 -21.01
N LEU A 455 -17.10 -2.41 -20.08
CA LEU A 455 -15.67 -2.76 -20.12
C LEU A 455 -15.25 -3.46 -18.83
N ILE A 456 -15.02 -4.77 -18.87
CA ILE A 456 -14.70 -5.57 -17.68
C ILE A 456 -13.44 -6.41 -17.85
N ALA A 457 -12.72 -6.64 -16.75
CA ALA A 457 -11.47 -7.38 -16.75
C ALA A 457 -11.37 -8.43 -15.62
N ASN A 458 -10.91 -9.64 -15.92
CA ASN A 458 -10.97 -10.84 -15.05
C ASN A 458 -12.29 -10.93 -14.26
N PRO A 459 -13.44 -10.98 -14.97
CA PRO A 459 -14.73 -10.67 -14.35
C PRO A 459 -15.36 -11.87 -13.64
N HIS A 460 -15.69 -11.75 -12.35
CA HIS A 460 -16.50 -12.77 -11.67
C HIS A 460 -17.96 -12.70 -12.14
N LEU A 461 -18.30 -13.40 -13.21
CA LEU A 461 -19.64 -13.36 -13.84
C LEU A 461 -20.56 -14.49 -13.40
N VAL A 462 -20.03 -15.49 -12.70
CA VAL A 462 -20.76 -16.63 -12.19
C VAL A 462 -20.31 -16.82 -10.75
N LEU A 463 -21.18 -16.51 -9.79
CA LEU A 463 -20.83 -16.60 -8.37
C LEU A 463 -21.03 -18.02 -7.84
N ASN A 464 -22.08 -18.71 -8.31
CA ASN A 464 -22.47 -20.04 -7.84
C ASN A 464 -21.45 -21.16 -8.12
N THR A 465 -20.46 -20.95 -9.00
CA THR A 465 -19.35 -21.88 -9.26
C THR A 465 -18.07 -21.54 -8.49
N THR A 466 -18.00 -20.36 -7.88
CA THR A 466 -16.86 -20.01 -7.03
C THR A 466 -16.99 -20.73 -5.69
N SER A 467 -15.86 -21.15 -5.11
CA SER A 467 -15.82 -21.82 -3.80
C SER A 467 -16.48 -21.04 -2.65
N HIS A 468 -16.88 -19.79 -2.88
CA HIS A 468 -17.52 -18.91 -1.90
C HIS A 468 -19.05 -18.95 -1.94
N TRP A 469 -19.67 -19.37 -3.03
CA TRP A 469 -21.12 -19.25 -3.22
C TRP A 469 -21.75 -20.47 -3.88
N THR A 470 -21.11 -21.64 -3.73
CA THR A 470 -21.76 -22.91 -4.08
C THR A 470 -23.08 -23.05 -3.32
N LYS A 471 -24.00 -23.87 -3.85
CA LYS A 471 -25.25 -24.21 -3.15
C LYS A 471 -24.95 -24.67 -1.70
N GLU A 472 -23.93 -25.50 -1.53
CA GLU A 472 -23.44 -25.94 -0.23
C GLU A 472 -22.93 -24.78 0.64
N SER A 473 -22.19 -23.82 0.08
CA SER A 473 -21.72 -22.65 0.83
C SER A 473 -22.88 -21.78 1.30
N ILE A 474 -23.88 -21.59 0.43
CA ILE A 474 -25.12 -20.87 0.75
C ILE A 474 -25.86 -21.60 1.86
N GLU A 475 -26.12 -22.89 1.71
CA GLU A 475 -26.81 -23.72 2.72
C GLU A 475 -26.05 -23.75 4.06
N ALA A 476 -24.73 -23.83 4.04
CA ALA A 476 -23.88 -23.83 5.22
C ALA A 476 -23.76 -22.45 5.88
N GLY A 477 -23.89 -21.36 5.11
CA GLY A 477 -23.62 -20.00 5.56
C GLY A 477 -22.13 -19.63 5.52
N TYR A 478 -21.23 -20.57 5.27
CA TYR A 478 -19.78 -20.33 5.17
C TYR A 478 -19.21 -21.00 3.93
N ARG A 479 -17.97 -20.64 3.59
CA ARG A 479 -17.28 -21.13 2.40
C ARG A 479 -17.15 -22.67 2.37
N MET A 480 -17.53 -23.32 1.27
CA MET A 480 -17.43 -24.76 1.04
C MET A 480 -16.83 -25.11 -0.34
N PRO A 481 -15.95 -26.12 -0.45
CA PRO A 481 -15.40 -26.91 0.65
C PRO A 481 -14.43 -26.08 1.52
N LEU A 482 -14.34 -26.44 2.80
CA LEU A 482 -13.34 -25.87 3.70
C LEU A 482 -11.94 -26.20 3.21
N LYS A 483 -11.02 -25.25 3.33
CA LYS A 483 -9.59 -25.54 3.14
C LYS A 483 -9.05 -26.31 4.34
N GLU A 484 -7.95 -27.02 4.13
CA GLU A 484 -7.32 -27.85 5.17
C GLU A 484 -6.96 -27.05 6.44
N ASP A 485 -6.55 -25.80 6.30
CA ASP A 485 -6.28 -24.90 7.43
C ASP A 485 -7.54 -24.48 8.19
N GLU A 486 -8.65 -24.29 7.51
CA GLU A 486 -9.96 -24.03 8.14
C GLU A 486 -10.48 -25.26 8.88
N ILE A 487 -10.27 -26.46 8.31
CA ILE A 487 -10.58 -27.73 8.98
C ILE A 487 -9.74 -27.87 10.26
N ARG A 488 -8.42 -27.68 10.16
CA ARG A 488 -7.50 -27.80 11.31
C ARG A 488 -7.75 -26.77 12.40
N SER A 489 -8.07 -25.54 12.02
CA SER A 489 -8.27 -24.44 12.98
C SER A 489 -9.70 -24.33 13.52
N GLY A 490 -10.65 -25.05 12.92
CA GLY A 490 -12.09 -24.87 13.16
C GLY A 490 -12.63 -23.51 12.70
N LYS A 491 -11.80 -22.66 12.09
CA LYS A 491 -12.19 -21.31 11.67
C LYS A 491 -12.90 -21.38 10.33
N ARG A 492 -14.18 -21.04 10.31
CA ARG A 492 -14.98 -20.93 9.09
C ARG A 492 -14.84 -19.53 8.51
N VAL A 493 -14.72 -19.42 7.18
CA VAL A 493 -14.79 -18.13 6.49
C VAL A 493 -16.26 -17.84 6.22
N PRO A 494 -16.87 -16.89 6.96
CA PRO A 494 -18.25 -16.53 6.73
C PRO A 494 -18.42 -15.98 5.33
N ILE A 495 -19.52 -16.37 4.69
CA ILE A 495 -20.00 -15.70 3.49
C ILE A 495 -21.13 -14.77 3.90
N LEU A 496 -21.57 -13.89 2.99
CA LEU A 496 -22.64 -12.95 3.29
C LEU A 496 -23.87 -13.67 3.84
N ASN A 497 -24.18 -14.88 3.35
CA ASN A 497 -25.30 -15.65 3.86
C ASN A 497 -25.20 -16.04 5.36
N GLU A 498 -24.02 -16.27 5.95
CA GLU A 498 -23.91 -16.49 7.41
C GLU A 498 -24.37 -15.25 8.18
N LYS A 499 -23.88 -14.10 7.74
CA LYS A 499 -24.05 -12.82 8.42
C LYS A 499 -25.48 -12.32 8.28
N VAL A 500 -26.09 -12.70 7.18
CA VAL A 500 -27.49 -12.53 6.88
C VAL A 500 -28.37 -13.50 7.66
N LYS A 501 -27.98 -14.77 7.82
CA LYS A 501 -28.74 -15.75 8.65
C LYS A 501 -28.81 -15.36 10.12
N GLN A 502 -27.83 -14.59 10.60
CA GLN A 502 -27.84 -13.97 11.92
C GLN A 502 -28.86 -12.81 12.02
N ASP A 503 -29.55 -12.48 10.92
CA ASP A 503 -30.54 -11.41 10.75
C ASP A 503 -31.72 -11.93 9.86
N PRO A 504 -32.51 -12.90 10.36
CA PRO A 504 -33.37 -13.79 9.55
C PRO A 504 -34.54 -13.12 8.81
N ASP A 505 -34.89 -11.88 9.11
CA ASP A 505 -36.03 -11.18 8.49
C ASP A 505 -35.65 -10.43 7.18
N ASN A 506 -34.38 -10.49 6.73
CA ASN A 506 -33.82 -9.39 5.93
C ASN A 506 -33.03 -9.77 4.65
N PHE A 507 -33.28 -10.92 4.00
CA PHE A 507 -32.63 -11.21 2.70
C PHE A 507 -33.50 -11.73 1.57
N PHE A 508 -33.32 -11.11 0.39
CA PHE A 508 -33.70 -11.63 -0.91
C PHE A 508 -32.41 -11.56 -1.73
N LEU A 509 -31.65 -12.66 -1.77
CA LEU A 509 -30.78 -12.86 -2.91
C LEU A 509 -31.75 -13.17 -4.05
N TYR A 510 -31.94 -12.25 -4.97
CA TYR A 510 -32.56 -12.62 -6.22
C TYR A 510 -31.70 -13.74 -6.83
N PRO A 511 -32.21 -14.97 -7.01
CA PRO A 511 -31.39 -16.09 -7.48
C PRO A 511 -30.69 -15.80 -8.82
N PHE A 512 -31.26 -14.87 -9.60
CA PHE A 512 -30.68 -14.40 -10.85
C PHE A 512 -29.46 -13.48 -10.70
N ASP A 513 -29.25 -12.82 -9.54
CA ASP A 513 -28.10 -11.92 -9.31
C ASP A 513 -26.77 -12.66 -9.14
N LEU A 514 -26.79 -14.00 -9.16
CA LEU A 514 -25.61 -14.85 -8.98
C LEU A 514 -25.01 -15.35 -10.30
N ASP A 515 -25.68 -15.11 -11.43
CA ASP A 515 -25.28 -15.61 -12.74
C ASP A 515 -25.56 -14.59 -13.84
N ALA A 516 -24.50 -14.17 -14.52
CA ALA A 516 -24.59 -13.24 -15.63
C ALA A 516 -25.60 -13.66 -16.70
N ILE A 517 -25.76 -14.96 -16.96
CA ILE A 517 -26.73 -15.44 -17.96
C ILE A 517 -28.16 -15.12 -17.55
N GLU A 518 -28.51 -15.35 -16.28
CA GLU A 518 -29.85 -15.05 -15.77
C GLU A 518 -30.13 -13.55 -15.80
N ILE A 519 -29.14 -12.72 -15.43
CA ILE A 519 -29.21 -11.26 -15.59
C ILE A 519 -29.50 -10.89 -17.04
N THR A 520 -28.75 -11.46 -18.00
CA THR A 520 -28.94 -11.15 -19.43
C THR A 520 -30.26 -11.65 -20.00
N LYS A 521 -30.83 -12.74 -19.47
CA LYS A 521 -32.15 -13.22 -19.88
C LYS A 521 -33.27 -12.28 -19.39
N ILE A 522 -33.13 -11.73 -18.19
CA ILE A 522 -34.14 -10.84 -17.59
C ILE A 522 -34.07 -9.44 -18.17
N PHE A 523 -32.87 -8.87 -18.28
CA PHE A 523 -32.68 -7.45 -18.63
C PHE A 523 -32.16 -7.24 -20.06
N GLY A 524 -31.90 -8.31 -20.81
CA GLY A 524 -31.22 -8.25 -22.10
C GLY A 524 -29.70 -8.10 -21.98
N LEU A 525 -29.01 -7.98 -23.11
CA LEU A 525 -27.58 -7.73 -23.15
C LEU A 525 -27.28 -6.23 -23.10
N PRO A 526 -26.11 -5.83 -22.58
CA PRO A 526 -25.59 -4.48 -22.74
C PRO A 526 -25.44 -4.09 -24.21
N LYS A 527 -25.47 -2.79 -24.50
CA LYS A 527 -25.29 -2.24 -25.85
C LYS A 527 -24.00 -2.71 -26.51
N LYS A 528 -22.91 -2.75 -25.74
CA LYS A 528 -21.61 -3.28 -26.14
C LYS A 528 -20.91 -3.94 -24.97
N ILE A 529 -20.21 -5.06 -25.22
CA ILE A 529 -19.37 -5.73 -24.21
C ILE A 529 -17.92 -5.79 -24.71
N PHE A 530 -17.01 -5.19 -23.98
CA PHE A 530 -15.58 -5.48 -24.09
C PHE A 530 -15.11 -6.18 -22.81
N ALA A 531 -14.78 -7.45 -22.91
CA ALA A 531 -14.34 -8.25 -21.78
C ALA A 531 -12.95 -8.83 -22.05
N ILE A 532 -12.05 -8.70 -21.08
CA ILE A 532 -10.67 -9.22 -21.19
C ILE A 532 -10.32 -10.06 -19.97
N THR A 533 -9.69 -11.22 -20.21
CA THR A 533 -9.17 -12.07 -19.15
C THR A 533 -7.91 -12.79 -19.61
N HIS A 534 -7.12 -13.29 -18.67
CA HIS A 534 -6.06 -14.22 -19.01
C HIS A 534 -6.66 -15.59 -19.39
N LYS A 535 -6.13 -16.26 -20.42
CA LYS A 535 -6.68 -17.52 -20.96
C LYS A 535 -6.75 -18.68 -19.96
N ASN A 536 -5.88 -18.63 -18.93
CA ASN A 536 -5.79 -19.61 -17.85
C ASN A 536 -6.49 -19.12 -16.57
N ASP A 537 -7.19 -17.99 -16.60
CA ASP A 537 -7.93 -17.52 -15.43
C ASP A 537 -9.25 -18.27 -15.28
N TYR A 538 -9.65 -18.57 -14.04
CA TYR A 538 -10.91 -19.24 -13.77
C TYR A 538 -12.14 -18.38 -14.11
N THR A 539 -12.01 -17.05 -14.16
CA THR A 539 -13.12 -16.18 -14.55
C THR A 539 -13.46 -16.25 -16.05
N ARG A 540 -12.63 -16.93 -16.85
CA ARG A 540 -12.86 -17.18 -18.27
C ARG A 540 -14.20 -17.88 -18.53
N GLU A 541 -14.58 -18.82 -17.68
CA GLU A 541 -15.81 -19.60 -17.83
C GLU A 541 -17.04 -18.70 -17.98
N GLY A 542 -17.17 -17.67 -17.14
CA GLY A 542 -18.28 -16.74 -17.20
C GLY A 542 -18.34 -15.94 -18.50
N MET A 543 -17.19 -15.57 -19.06
CA MET A 543 -17.11 -14.91 -20.36
C MET A 543 -17.52 -15.84 -21.50
N GLU A 544 -17.07 -17.10 -21.46
CA GLU A 544 -17.42 -18.11 -22.46
C GLU A 544 -18.91 -18.42 -22.45
N ARG A 545 -19.54 -18.46 -21.28
CA ARG A 545 -21.00 -18.64 -21.15
C ARG A 545 -21.77 -17.51 -21.83
N ILE A 546 -21.39 -16.25 -21.61
CA ILE A 546 -22.03 -15.10 -22.27
C ILE A 546 -21.77 -15.17 -23.79
N SER A 547 -20.54 -15.46 -24.21
CA SER A 547 -20.19 -15.58 -25.63
C SER A 547 -21.01 -16.68 -26.33
N HIS A 548 -21.22 -17.81 -25.66
CA HIS A 548 -22.04 -18.91 -26.16
C HIS A 548 -23.51 -18.50 -26.25
N TYR A 549 -24.04 -17.83 -25.21
CA TYR A 549 -25.41 -17.31 -25.23
C TYR A 549 -25.65 -16.34 -26.40
N ILE A 550 -24.71 -15.42 -26.66
CA ILE A 550 -24.76 -14.50 -27.81
C ILE A 550 -24.82 -15.27 -29.14
N SER A 551 -23.94 -16.26 -29.30
CA SER A 551 -23.84 -17.07 -30.52
C SER A 551 -25.10 -17.91 -30.76
N SER A 552 -25.59 -18.59 -29.73
CA SER A 552 -26.77 -19.47 -29.82
C SER A 552 -28.08 -18.72 -30.09
N ASN A 553 -28.12 -17.41 -29.84
CA ASN A 553 -29.29 -16.56 -30.13
C ASN A 553 -29.11 -15.71 -31.42
N ASN A 554 -28.10 -15.99 -32.25
CA ASN A 554 -27.81 -15.28 -33.50
C ASN A 554 -27.69 -13.75 -33.34
N LEU A 555 -27.13 -13.29 -32.22
CA LEU A 555 -26.94 -11.86 -31.96
C LEU A 555 -25.68 -11.34 -32.66
N SER A 556 -25.69 -10.07 -33.09
CA SER A 556 -24.59 -9.50 -33.86
C SER A 556 -23.27 -9.47 -33.06
N ASN A 557 -22.26 -10.19 -33.55
CA ASN A 557 -20.94 -10.26 -32.90
C ASN A 557 -20.18 -8.92 -32.89
N ASN A 558 -20.54 -7.94 -33.72
CA ASN A 558 -19.81 -6.67 -33.81
C ASN A 558 -19.90 -5.81 -32.54
N ASN A 559 -20.87 -6.08 -31.67
CA ASN A 559 -21.05 -5.37 -30.40
C ASN A 559 -20.39 -6.07 -29.20
N TYR A 560 -19.75 -7.23 -29.41
CA TYR A 560 -19.25 -8.06 -28.32
C TYR A 560 -17.84 -8.56 -28.60
N LYS A 561 -16.86 -8.15 -27.78
CA LYS A 561 -15.44 -8.51 -27.92
C LYS A 561 -14.95 -9.16 -26.64
N PHE A 562 -14.54 -10.42 -26.75
CA PHE A 562 -13.98 -11.22 -25.66
C PHE A 562 -12.51 -11.55 -25.96
N ILE A 563 -11.59 -11.07 -25.12
CA ILE A 563 -10.15 -11.25 -25.29
C ILE A 563 -9.63 -12.21 -24.21
N TYR A 564 -8.96 -13.28 -24.66
CA TYR A 564 -8.29 -14.26 -23.81
C TYR A 564 -6.78 -14.18 -24.04
N HIS A 565 -6.09 -13.28 -23.34
CA HIS A 565 -4.65 -13.08 -23.55
C HIS A 565 -3.82 -14.19 -22.91
N ASN A 566 -2.64 -14.46 -23.45
CA ASN A 566 -1.77 -15.57 -23.03
C ASN A 566 -0.46 -15.13 -22.36
N THR A 567 -0.40 -13.88 -21.90
CA THR A 567 0.79 -13.27 -21.33
C THR A 567 1.35 -14.13 -20.20
N PRO A 568 2.64 -14.52 -20.22
CA PRO A 568 3.26 -15.24 -19.12
C PRO A 568 3.07 -14.50 -17.78
N THR A 569 2.58 -15.21 -16.77
CA THR A 569 2.25 -14.64 -15.44
C THR A 569 2.23 -15.74 -14.38
N ASP A 570 2.72 -15.42 -13.19
CA ASP A 570 2.63 -16.30 -12.01
C ASP A 570 1.22 -16.28 -11.41
N SER A 571 0.39 -15.31 -11.78
CA SER A 571 -0.98 -15.18 -11.29
C SER A 571 -1.91 -14.63 -12.37
N PRO A 572 -2.52 -15.51 -13.18
CA PRO A 572 -3.52 -15.15 -14.20
C PRO A 572 -4.58 -14.15 -13.70
N HIS A 573 -5.04 -14.34 -12.46
CA HIS A 573 -6.10 -13.53 -11.86
C HIS A 573 -5.66 -12.12 -11.48
N HIS A 574 -4.38 -11.94 -11.15
CA HIS A 574 -3.82 -10.65 -10.77
C HIS A 574 -3.21 -9.88 -11.95
N THR A 575 -3.18 -10.48 -13.15
CA THR A 575 -2.74 -9.84 -14.40
C THR A 575 -3.88 -9.80 -15.44
N PRO A 576 -4.94 -8.99 -15.19
CA PRO A 576 -6.10 -8.91 -16.08
C PRO A 576 -5.81 -8.33 -17.45
N PHE A 577 -4.71 -7.56 -17.58
CA PHE A 577 -4.34 -6.87 -18.81
C PHE A 577 -2.98 -7.38 -19.32
N PRO A 578 -2.72 -7.30 -20.64
CA PRO A 578 -1.38 -7.49 -21.18
C PRO A 578 -0.35 -6.53 -20.56
N PRO A 579 0.95 -6.83 -20.62
CA PRO A 579 2.00 -5.96 -20.11
C PRO A 579 1.89 -4.59 -20.76
N ASN A 580 2.17 -3.54 -19.99
CA ASN A 580 2.12 -2.14 -20.42
C ASN A 580 0.71 -1.57 -20.68
N LEU A 581 -0.35 -2.32 -20.41
CA LEU A 581 -1.72 -1.80 -20.46
C LEU A 581 -2.34 -1.79 -19.07
N SER A 582 -3.02 -0.69 -18.75
CA SER A 582 -3.79 -0.52 -17.53
C SER A 582 -5.28 -0.32 -17.85
N LEU A 583 -6.14 -0.41 -16.84
CA LEU A 583 -7.55 -0.06 -17.00
C LEU A 583 -7.72 1.37 -17.54
N PHE A 584 -6.86 2.30 -17.13
CA PHE A 584 -6.87 3.67 -17.64
C PHE A 584 -6.65 3.71 -19.15
N ASP A 585 -5.71 2.91 -19.67
CA ASP A 585 -5.41 2.86 -21.11
C ASP A 585 -6.58 2.29 -21.90
N PHE A 586 -7.26 1.26 -21.38
CA PHE A 586 -8.47 0.73 -22.02
C PHE A 586 -9.63 1.73 -22.00
N LEU A 587 -9.85 2.43 -20.88
CA LEU A 587 -10.88 3.46 -20.77
C LEU A 587 -10.60 4.64 -21.71
N LYS A 588 -9.36 5.11 -21.76
CA LYS A 588 -8.91 6.21 -22.63
C LYS A 588 -9.11 5.88 -24.11
N ASN A 589 -8.82 4.64 -24.50
CA ASN A 589 -8.84 4.21 -25.88
C ASN A 589 -10.12 3.45 -26.27
N TYR A 590 -11.17 3.47 -25.43
CA TYR A 590 -12.34 2.59 -25.57
C TYR A 590 -12.96 2.59 -26.97
N ASP A 591 -13.13 3.76 -27.58
CA ASP A 591 -13.74 3.87 -28.92
C ASP A 591 -12.86 3.26 -30.01
N SER A 592 -11.53 3.41 -29.90
CA SER A 592 -10.57 2.86 -30.85
C SER A 592 -10.46 1.34 -30.78
N LEU A 593 -10.78 0.73 -29.64
CA LEU A 593 -10.72 -0.72 -29.44
C LEU A 593 -11.74 -1.51 -30.28
N TRP A 594 -12.76 -0.82 -30.81
CA TRP A 594 -13.79 -1.39 -31.68
C TRP A 594 -13.47 -1.29 -33.17
N ASN A 595 -12.52 -0.44 -33.55
CA ASN A 595 -12.14 -0.22 -34.95
C ASN A 595 -10.97 -1.11 -35.40
N ASN A 596 -10.34 -1.82 -34.46
CA ASN A 596 -9.24 -2.77 -34.65
C ASN A 596 -9.69 -4.16 -34.23
#